data_AF-A0A094PRR4-F1
#
_entry.id   AF-A0A094PRR4-F1
#
_cell.length_a   1.000
_cell.length_b   1.000
_cell.length_c   1.000
_cell.angle_alpha   90.00
_cell.angle_beta   90.00
_cell.angle_gamma   90.00
#
_symmetry.space_group_name_H-M   'P 1'
#
loop_
_entity.id
_entity.type
_entity.pdbx_description
1 polymer ?
#
loop_
_entity_poly.entity_id
_entity_poly.type
_entity_poly.pdbx_seq_one_letter_code
_entity_poly.pdbx_strand_id
1 'polypeptide(L)'
;MTLKNPSECRDELLAYFRKHLVGPVDGENEVIPLTRRFKPSNEYLTGTLYPQMPEDLPPDSSEITETGHAEKYDGPDEGSGEGASREASNKIRKQSSCGITFTVPTDLASFKVKGAFGRYRQGETSADGRDCSWTRNPMSFEFDVPCATAGNATFSHSNGMPLESVLRVLVREPVDSTRTVTVSLVNTNVSDSGNHVNVTQLSFFQVAMEVYLSTGEFLERPSRGITGMDADRKEALLLHLHSKEYAIGHGCAATWLPGPVAPSKISAEFLPYADVLPLVAPTDRTANLNMGVLAADDTAAAL
;
A
#
# COMPACT_ATOMS: atom_id res chain seq x y z
N MET A 1 -7.75 -25.01 22.11
CA MET A 1 -6.49 -24.32 21.77
C MET A 1 -6.03 -23.59 23.02
N THR A 2 -4.91 -24.02 23.60
CA THR A 2 -4.31 -23.36 24.77
C THR A 2 -3.74 -22.03 24.30
N LEU A 3 -4.26 -20.91 24.79
CA LEU A 3 -3.81 -19.58 24.40
C LEU A 3 -2.32 -19.44 24.74
N LYS A 4 -1.49 -19.38 23.71
CA LYS A 4 -0.07 -19.04 23.82
C LYS A 4 0.03 -17.50 23.91
N ASN A 5 1.12 -17.00 24.50
CA ASN A 5 1.41 -15.58 24.81
C ASN A 5 0.69 -14.53 23.90
N PRO A 6 0.15 -13.40 24.43
CA PRO A 6 -0.51 -12.34 23.66
C PRO A 6 0.06 -12.02 22.25
N SER A 7 1.38 -12.01 22.08
CA SER A 7 2.02 -11.81 20.77
C SER A 7 1.65 -12.90 19.76
N GLU A 8 1.66 -14.17 20.16
CA GLU A 8 1.28 -15.29 19.29
C GLU A 8 -0.20 -15.23 18.90
N CYS A 9 -1.08 -14.86 19.84
CA CYS A 9 -2.51 -14.67 19.55
C CYS A 9 -2.73 -13.54 18.53
N ARG A 10 -2.01 -12.43 18.67
CA ARG A 10 -2.06 -11.32 17.73
C ARG A 10 -1.57 -11.75 16.35
N ASP A 11 -0.44 -12.45 16.27
CA ASP A 11 0.13 -12.90 15.00
C ASP A 11 -0.82 -13.88 14.28
N GLU A 12 -1.51 -14.75 15.04
CA GLU A 12 -2.56 -15.63 14.52
C GLU A 12 -3.78 -14.85 14.00
N LEU A 13 -4.24 -13.82 14.74
CA LEU A 13 -5.32 -12.94 14.29
C LEU A 13 -4.95 -12.14 13.04
N LEU A 14 -3.73 -11.62 12.96
CA LEU A 14 -3.22 -10.91 11.78
C LEU A 14 -3.14 -11.85 10.58
N ALA A 15 -2.66 -13.08 10.77
CA ALA A 15 -2.65 -14.09 9.72
C ALA A 15 -4.08 -14.43 9.25
N TYR A 16 -5.03 -14.56 10.19
CA TYR A 16 -6.45 -14.76 9.88
C TYR A 16 -7.03 -13.60 9.07
N PHE A 17 -6.84 -12.36 9.52
CA PHE A 17 -7.34 -11.18 8.80
C PHE A 17 -6.70 -11.02 7.43
N ARG A 18 -5.38 -11.23 7.29
CA ARG A 18 -4.72 -11.21 5.98
C ARG A 18 -5.31 -12.26 5.05
N LYS A 19 -5.52 -13.48 5.55
CA LYS A 19 -6.11 -14.58 4.79
C LYS A 19 -7.54 -14.28 4.32
N HIS A 20 -8.36 -13.65 5.16
CA HIS A 20 -9.78 -13.44 4.85
C HIS A 20 -10.12 -12.07 4.24
N LEU A 21 -9.32 -11.03 4.49
CA LEU A 21 -9.56 -9.68 3.95
C LEU A 21 -8.78 -9.41 2.66
N VAL A 22 -7.55 -9.92 2.57
CA VAL A 22 -6.72 -9.77 1.37
C VAL A 22 -6.85 -11.03 0.49
N GLY A 23 -6.71 -12.20 1.09
CA GLY A 23 -6.75 -13.49 0.39
C GLY A 23 -5.39 -13.96 -0.14
N PRO A 24 -5.38 -15.08 -0.89
CA PRO A 24 -6.52 -15.99 -1.09
C PRO A 24 -6.73 -16.92 0.12
N VAL A 25 -7.96 -17.37 0.37
CA VAL A 25 -8.28 -18.26 1.51
C VAL A 25 -7.84 -19.70 1.23
N ASP A 26 -8.10 -20.20 0.02
CA ASP A 26 -7.85 -21.59 -0.36
C ASP A 26 -6.52 -21.76 -1.12
N GLY A 27 -5.59 -20.81 -0.96
CA GLY A 27 -4.22 -20.88 -1.47
C GLY A 27 -4.04 -20.37 -2.91
N GLU A 28 -2.88 -20.64 -3.48
CA GLU A 28 -2.41 -20.01 -4.73
C GLU A 28 -3.34 -20.26 -5.93
N ASN A 29 -3.89 -21.47 -6.04
CA ASN A 29 -4.79 -21.91 -7.11
C ASN A 29 -6.25 -22.00 -6.63
N GLU A 30 -6.66 -21.11 -5.72
CA GLU A 30 -8.01 -21.09 -5.16
C GLU A 30 -9.11 -21.21 -6.23
N VAL A 31 -10.11 -22.05 -5.92
CA VAL A 31 -11.35 -22.18 -6.66
C VAL A 31 -12.50 -21.83 -5.73
N ILE A 32 -13.21 -20.75 -6.03
CA ILE A 32 -14.46 -20.39 -5.35
C ILE A 32 -15.59 -21.11 -6.09
N PRO A 33 -16.19 -22.17 -5.49
CA PRO A 33 -17.21 -22.95 -6.17
C PRO A 33 -18.52 -22.17 -6.27
N LEU A 34 -19.36 -22.55 -7.22
CA LEU A 34 -20.69 -21.97 -7.42
C LEU A 34 -21.55 -22.00 -6.14
N THR A 35 -21.34 -23.00 -5.27
CA THR A 35 -22.05 -23.16 -4.00
C THR A 35 -21.82 -22.05 -3.00
N ARG A 36 -20.68 -21.34 -3.04
CA ARG A 36 -20.41 -20.22 -2.13
C ARG A 36 -21.21 -18.96 -2.46
N ARG A 37 -21.70 -18.79 -3.69
CA ARG A 37 -22.50 -17.63 -4.15
C ARG A 37 -21.91 -16.23 -3.87
N PHE A 38 -20.64 -16.13 -3.49
CA PHE A 38 -19.93 -14.87 -3.30
C PHE A 38 -18.83 -14.72 -4.35
N LYS A 39 -18.61 -13.48 -4.78
CA LYS A 39 -17.59 -13.11 -5.77
C LYS A 39 -16.29 -12.78 -5.05
N PRO A 40 -15.13 -12.94 -5.71
CA PRO A 40 -13.85 -12.48 -5.16
C PRO A 40 -13.89 -11.04 -4.63
N SER A 41 -14.58 -10.13 -5.32
CA SER A 41 -14.76 -8.72 -4.91
C SER A 41 -15.57 -8.53 -3.62
N ASN A 42 -16.32 -9.54 -3.19
CA ASN A 42 -17.10 -9.52 -1.96
C ASN A 42 -16.39 -10.27 -0.83
N GLU A 43 -15.57 -11.27 -1.18
CA GLU A 43 -14.76 -12.02 -0.21
C GLU A 43 -13.53 -11.20 0.22
N TYR A 44 -12.84 -10.59 -0.74
CA TYR A 44 -11.61 -9.83 -0.51
C TYR A 44 -11.87 -8.33 -0.54
N LEU A 45 -11.76 -7.71 0.63
CA LEU A 45 -12.07 -6.30 0.83
C LEU A 45 -10.90 -5.38 0.51
N THR A 46 -9.65 -5.84 0.64
CA THR A 46 -8.45 -5.03 0.41
C THR A 46 -7.45 -5.73 -0.51
N GLY A 47 -6.43 -5.00 -0.98
CA GLY A 47 -5.42 -5.54 -1.90
C GLY A 47 -5.92 -5.74 -3.34
N THR A 48 -6.97 -5.01 -3.73
CA THR A 48 -7.56 -5.10 -5.07
C THR A 48 -7.30 -3.83 -5.87
N LEU A 49 -6.76 -3.97 -7.08
CA LEU A 49 -6.70 -2.94 -8.10
C LEU A 49 -7.76 -3.20 -9.17
N TYR A 50 -8.77 -2.35 -9.21
CA TYR A 50 -9.91 -2.47 -10.11
C TYR A 50 -9.61 -1.92 -11.50
N PRO A 51 -10.36 -2.33 -12.55
CA PRO A 51 -10.28 -1.67 -13.85
C PRO A 51 -10.61 -0.19 -13.73
N GLN A 52 -10.01 0.61 -14.60
CA GLN A 52 -10.26 2.04 -14.74
C GLN A 52 -11.68 2.28 -15.26
N MET A 53 -12.30 3.36 -14.78
CA MET A 53 -13.55 3.86 -15.34
C MET A 53 -13.24 4.86 -16.46
N PRO A 54 -13.97 4.83 -17.59
CA PRO A 54 -13.74 5.78 -18.68
C PRO A 54 -13.81 7.26 -18.24
N GLU A 55 -14.63 7.57 -17.24
CA GLU A 55 -14.82 8.90 -16.67
C GLU A 55 -13.64 9.40 -15.79
N ASP A 56 -12.80 8.49 -15.29
CA ASP A 56 -11.63 8.82 -14.47
C ASP A 56 -10.35 8.99 -15.32
N LEU A 57 -10.40 8.71 -16.62
CA LEU A 57 -9.24 8.80 -17.51
C LEU A 57 -8.98 10.25 -17.95
N PRO A 58 -7.73 10.76 -17.82
CA PRO A 58 -7.39 12.07 -18.36
C PRO A 58 -7.53 12.09 -19.89
N PRO A 59 -7.91 13.24 -20.49
CA PRO A 59 -8.13 13.37 -21.93
C PRO A 59 -6.84 13.22 -22.76
N ASP A 60 -5.66 13.32 -22.14
CA ASP A 60 -4.36 13.05 -22.74
C ASP A 60 -3.49 12.21 -21.78
N SER A 61 -2.99 11.07 -22.26
CA SER A 61 -2.31 10.05 -21.44
C SER A 61 -0.81 10.31 -21.23
N SER A 62 -0.34 11.49 -21.65
CA SER A 62 1.08 11.87 -21.71
C SER A 62 1.51 12.88 -20.62
N GLU A 63 0.59 13.58 -19.96
CA GLU A 63 0.92 14.54 -18.90
C GLU A 63 0.81 13.92 -17.50
N ILE A 64 1.97 13.76 -16.87
CA ILE A 64 2.11 13.35 -15.47
C ILE A 64 1.97 14.61 -14.63
N THR A 65 0.76 14.93 -14.21
CA THR A 65 0.60 15.56 -12.91
C THR A 65 0.58 14.45 -11.87
N GLU A 66 1.27 14.67 -10.76
CA GLU A 66 1.10 13.88 -9.55
C GLU A 66 -0.40 13.61 -9.39
N THR A 67 -0.84 12.36 -9.57
CA THR A 67 -2.15 11.94 -9.06
C THR A 67 -2.04 11.85 -7.54
N GLY A 68 -1.65 12.96 -6.92
CA GLY A 68 -2.21 13.39 -5.67
C GLY A 68 -3.69 13.58 -5.94
N HIS A 69 -4.44 12.48 -5.87
CA HIS A 69 -5.80 12.58 -5.40
C HIS A 69 -5.70 13.06 -3.96
N ALA A 70 -5.53 14.38 -3.83
CA ALA A 70 -5.76 15.10 -2.60
C ALA A 70 -7.10 14.62 -2.08
N GLU A 71 -7.09 14.10 -0.87
CA GLU A 71 -8.28 13.75 -0.13
C GLU A 71 -9.15 15.01 -0.01
N LYS A 72 -10.14 15.16 -0.89
CA LYS A 72 -11.35 15.89 -0.53
C LYS A 72 -12.21 14.91 0.25
N TYR A 73 -11.97 14.89 1.55
CA TYR A 73 -12.96 14.40 2.51
C TYR A 73 -14.10 15.42 2.52
N ASP A 74 -15.13 15.18 1.70
CA ASP A 74 -16.39 15.90 1.82
C ASP A 74 -17.15 15.24 2.97
N GLY A 75 -17.24 15.93 4.10
CA GLY A 75 -17.95 15.42 5.28
C GLY A 75 -19.41 15.12 4.95
N PRO A 76 -20.06 14.18 5.64
CA PRO A 76 -21.44 13.83 5.33
C PRO A 76 -22.37 15.01 5.63
N ASP A 77 -23.08 15.48 4.60
CA ASP A 77 -24.30 16.29 4.76
C ASP A 77 -25.33 15.42 5.50
N GLU A 78 -25.80 15.89 6.65
CA GLU A 78 -26.79 15.19 7.49
C GLU A 78 -28.16 15.20 6.79
N GLY A 79 -28.33 14.28 5.85
CA GLY A 79 -29.59 13.97 5.18
C GLY A 79 -30.07 12.56 5.55
N SER A 80 -31.07 12.50 6.42
CA SER A 80 -31.77 11.32 6.92
C SER A 80 -32.09 10.22 5.89
N GLY A 81 -31.82 8.95 6.23
CA GLY A 81 -32.50 7.79 5.65
C GLY A 81 -31.65 6.52 5.63
N GLU A 82 -32.12 5.44 6.27
CA GLU A 82 -31.48 4.11 6.33
C GLU A 82 -31.15 3.47 4.95
N GLY A 83 -31.62 4.06 3.83
CA GLY A 83 -31.23 3.70 2.46
C GLY A 83 -29.85 4.24 2.01
N ALA A 84 -29.41 5.39 2.54
CA ALA A 84 -28.17 6.06 2.12
C ALA A 84 -26.91 5.29 2.55
N SER A 85 -26.98 4.51 3.63
CA SER A 85 -25.86 3.69 4.13
C SER A 85 -25.43 2.58 3.16
N ARG A 86 -26.39 1.96 2.44
CA ARG A 86 -26.10 0.91 1.45
C ARG A 86 -25.54 1.50 0.14
N GLU A 87 -25.95 2.70 -0.22
CA GLU A 87 -25.49 3.40 -1.43
C GLU A 87 -24.10 4.01 -1.24
N ALA A 88 -23.80 4.53 -0.05
CA ALA A 88 -22.46 5.01 0.31
C ALA A 88 -21.41 3.88 0.31
N SER A 89 -21.79 2.67 0.75
CA SER A 89 -20.92 1.48 0.74
C SER A 89 -20.54 1.02 -0.68
N ASN A 90 -21.36 1.36 -1.69
CA ASN A 90 -21.12 1.03 -3.10
C ASN A 90 -20.25 2.07 -3.83
N LYS A 91 -20.01 3.24 -3.22
CA LYS A 91 -19.10 4.28 -3.74
C LYS A 91 -17.74 4.24 -3.04
N ILE A 92 -17.27 3.07 -2.60
CA ILE A 92 -15.84 2.89 -2.33
C ILE A 92 -15.13 3.12 -3.66
N ARG A 93 -14.43 4.25 -3.78
CA ARG A 93 -13.69 4.62 -4.97
C ARG A 93 -12.70 3.50 -5.29
N LYS A 94 -12.93 2.84 -6.42
CA LYS A 94 -12.20 1.66 -6.85
C LYS A 94 -10.86 2.08 -7.42
N GLN A 95 -9.82 1.97 -6.62
CA GLN A 95 -8.47 2.31 -7.07
C GLN A 95 -7.98 1.34 -8.15
N SER A 96 -7.37 1.89 -9.21
CA SER A 96 -6.77 1.11 -10.30
C SER A 96 -5.24 1.07 -10.24
N SER A 97 -4.64 1.71 -9.24
CA SER A 97 -3.19 1.71 -9.05
C SER A 97 -2.81 1.75 -7.58
N CYS A 98 -1.65 1.17 -7.27
CA CYS A 98 -0.96 1.40 -6.00
C CYS A 98 0.51 1.71 -6.26
N GLY A 99 1.13 2.51 -5.39
CA GLY A 99 2.53 2.84 -5.51
C GLY A 99 3.22 3.03 -4.18
N ILE A 100 4.55 2.98 -4.20
CA ILE A 100 5.40 3.33 -3.07
C ILE A 100 6.45 4.33 -3.53
N THR A 101 6.70 5.33 -2.70
CA THR A 101 7.76 6.30 -2.87
C THR A 101 8.80 6.12 -1.79
N PHE A 102 10.06 5.97 -2.17
CA PHE A 102 11.19 5.76 -1.27
C PHE A 102 12.40 6.59 -1.69
N THR A 103 13.37 6.73 -0.79
CA THR A 103 14.58 7.52 -1.03
C THR A 103 15.82 6.62 -1.06
N VAL A 104 16.72 6.89 -2.01
CA VAL A 104 17.95 6.12 -2.24
C VAL A 104 19.14 7.06 -2.48
N PRO A 105 20.39 6.57 -2.35
CA PRO A 105 21.59 7.31 -2.72
C PRO A 105 21.62 7.68 -4.21
N THR A 106 22.29 8.78 -4.55
CA THR A 106 22.39 9.24 -5.95
C THR A 106 23.28 8.38 -6.85
N ASP A 107 24.19 7.59 -6.26
CA ASP A 107 25.09 6.64 -6.92
C ASP A 107 24.46 5.27 -7.17
N LEU A 108 23.20 5.05 -6.74
CA LEU A 108 22.47 3.82 -7.03
C LEU A 108 22.20 3.67 -8.53
N ALA A 109 22.81 2.65 -9.15
CA ALA A 109 22.66 2.39 -10.57
C ALA A 109 21.28 1.80 -10.93
N SER A 110 20.81 0.81 -10.17
CA SER A 110 19.52 0.14 -10.38
C SER A 110 19.01 -0.52 -9.09
N PHE A 111 17.73 -0.85 -9.08
CA PHE A 111 17.08 -1.63 -8.03
C PHE A 111 16.12 -2.64 -8.64
N LYS A 112 15.69 -3.62 -7.86
CA LYS A 112 14.81 -4.69 -8.30
C LYS A 112 13.40 -4.49 -7.77
N VAL A 113 12.41 -4.62 -8.64
CA VAL A 113 10.99 -4.60 -8.30
C VAL A 113 10.42 -5.98 -8.55
N LYS A 114 9.79 -6.56 -7.53
CA LYS A 114 8.99 -7.78 -7.65
C LYS A 114 7.54 -7.43 -7.40
N GLY A 115 6.64 -7.96 -8.21
CA GLY A 115 5.22 -7.83 -7.94
C GLY A 115 4.47 -9.12 -8.23
N ALA A 116 3.34 -9.27 -7.55
CA ALA A 116 2.45 -10.40 -7.72
C ALA A 116 1.00 -9.98 -7.49
N PHE A 117 0.08 -10.68 -8.15
CA PHE A 117 -1.35 -10.53 -7.96
C PHE A 117 -2.10 -11.76 -8.49
N GLY A 118 -3.37 -11.90 -8.13
CA GLY A 118 -4.29 -12.92 -8.66
C GLY A 118 -5.29 -12.31 -9.63
N ARG A 119 -5.61 -13.04 -10.70
CA ARG A 119 -6.78 -12.78 -11.56
C ARG A 119 -7.78 -13.91 -11.41
N TYR A 120 -9.05 -13.60 -11.21
CA TYR A 120 -10.09 -14.63 -11.14
C TYR A 120 -10.81 -14.75 -12.47
N ARG A 121 -10.83 -15.96 -13.03
CA ARG A 121 -11.59 -16.28 -14.24
C ARG A 121 -12.94 -16.88 -13.87
N GLN A 122 -13.99 -16.38 -14.52
CA GLN A 122 -15.33 -16.95 -14.42
C GLN A 122 -15.32 -18.38 -14.98
N GLY A 123 -15.92 -19.31 -14.24
CA GLY A 123 -16.18 -20.69 -14.66
C GLY A 123 -17.68 -20.94 -14.87
N GLU A 124 -18.14 -22.10 -14.40
CA GLU A 124 -19.55 -22.51 -14.46
C GLU A 124 -20.48 -21.46 -13.86
N THR A 125 -21.62 -21.26 -14.50
CA THR A 125 -22.65 -20.29 -14.10
C THR A 125 -23.93 -21.01 -13.70
N SER A 126 -24.65 -20.50 -12.71
CA SER A 126 -25.93 -21.03 -12.27
C SER A 126 -27.00 -20.96 -13.37
N ALA A 127 -28.04 -21.80 -13.25
CA ALA A 127 -29.14 -21.84 -14.22
C ALA A 127 -29.89 -20.50 -14.36
N ASP A 128 -29.88 -19.66 -13.33
CA ASP A 128 -30.49 -18.32 -13.33
C ASP A 128 -29.53 -17.20 -13.77
N GLY A 129 -28.27 -17.54 -14.10
CA GLY A 129 -27.26 -16.60 -14.58
C GLY A 129 -26.69 -15.64 -13.53
N ARG A 130 -27.10 -15.76 -12.26
CA ARG A 130 -26.74 -14.78 -11.21
C ARG A 130 -25.41 -15.07 -10.53
N ASP A 131 -25.05 -16.34 -10.40
CA ASP A 131 -23.86 -16.80 -9.70
C ASP A 131 -22.93 -17.55 -10.65
N CYS A 132 -21.63 -17.47 -10.39
CA CYS A 132 -20.63 -18.24 -11.11
C CYS A 132 -19.50 -18.69 -10.18
N SER A 133 -18.86 -19.79 -10.55
CA SER A 133 -17.60 -20.22 -9.97
C SER A 133 -16.46 -19.33 -10.44
N TRP A 134 -15.40 -19.23 -9.62
CA TRP A 134 -14.21 -18.44 -9.92
C TRP A 134 -12.96 -19.26 -9.71
N THR A 135 -12.04 -19.24 -10.66
CA THR A 135 -10.72 -19.88 -10.53
C THR A 135 -9.63 -18.81 -10.54
N ARG A 136 -8.80 -18.82 -9.51
CA ARG A 136 -7.66 -17.91 -9.38
C ARG A 136 -6.54 -18.33 -10.34
N ASN A 137 -5.97 -17.36 -11.02
CA ASN A 137 -4.75 -17.48 -11.80
C ASN A 137 -3.67 -16.56 -11.18
N PRO A 138 -2.64 -17.10 -10.51
CA PRO A 138 -1.53 -16.30 -9.99
C PRO A 138 -0.72 -15.67 -11.11
N MET A 139 -0.30 -14.41 -10.91
CA MET A 139 0.59 -13.68 -11.80
C MET A 139 1.74 -13.10 -10.96
N SER A 140 2.95 -13.15 -11.50
CA SER A 140 4.14 -12.56 -10.87
C SER A 140 5.05 -11.97 -11.92
N PHE A 141 5.75 -10.89 -11.57
CA PHE A 141 6.71 -10.25 -12.44
C PHE A 141 7.93 -9.73 -11.67
N GLU A 142 9.05 -9.58 -12.38
CA GLU A 142 10.29 -9.07 -11.82
C GLU A 142 11.02 -8.17 -12.83
N PHE A 143 11.40 -6.96 -12.40
CA PHE A 143 12.14 -6.00 -13.22
C PHE A 143 13.36 -5.49 -12.47
N ASP A 144 14.49 -5.39 -13.18
CA ASP A 144 15.62 -4.57 -12.77
C ASP A 144 15.45 -3.17 -13.37
N VAL A 145 15.27 -2.18 -12.51
CA VAL A 145 14.89 -0.81 -12.87
C VAL A 145 16.12 0.10 -12.76
N PRO A 146 16.55 0.74 -13.86
CA PRO A 146 17.60 1.75 -13.82
C PRO A 146 17.18 2.96 -12.97
N CYS A 147 18.08 3.42 -12.12
CA CYS A 147 17.88 4.56 -11.22
C CYS A 147 18.92 5.67 -11.42
N ALA A 148 19.93 5.45 -12.27
CA ALA A 148 21.06 6.36 -12.45
C ALA A 148 20.70 7.76 -12.97
N THR A 149 19.61 7.89 -13.74
CA THR A 149 19.16 9.18 -14.33
C THR A 149 17.73 9.48 -13.91
N ALA A 150 17.42 10.76 -13.69
CA ALA A 150 16.05 11.20 -13.50
C ALA A 150 15.20 10.97 -14.77
N GLY A 151 13.92 10.72 -14.59
CA GLY A 151 13.00 10.49 -15.70
C GLY A 151 11.87 9.53 -15.35
N ASN A 152 11.03 9.32 -16.37
CA ASN A 152 9.89 8.42 -16.30
C ASN A 152 10.15 7.18 -17.16
N ALA A 153 10.01 6.02 -16.55
CA ALA A 153 10.09 4.74 -17.22
C ALA A 153 8.79 3.97 -17.06
N THR A 154 8.41 3.23 -18.09
CA THR A 154 7.23 2.37 -18.11
C THR A 154 7.65 0.97 -18.52
N PHE A 155 7.42 -0.01 -17.64
CA PHE A 155 7.69 -1.42 -17.86
C PHE A 155 6.37 -2.15 -18.05
N SER A 156 6.28 -2.96 -19.10
CA SER A 156 5.05 -3.67 -19.46
C SER A 156 5.37 -4.85 -20.38
N HIS A 157 4.38 -5.74 -20.57
CA HIS A 157 4.38 -6.78 -21.61
C HIS A 157 5.62 -7.72 -21.62
N SER A 158 6.28 -7.93 -20.48
CA SER A 158 7.50 -8.72 -20.36
C SER A 158 7.71 -9.22 -18.92
N ASN A 159 8.66 -10.14 -18.73
CA ASN A 159 9.07 -10.67 -17.41
C ASN A 159 7.91 -11.16 -16.52
N GLY A 160 6.90 -11.80 -17.13
CA GLY A 160 5.72 -12.32 -16.42
C GLY A 160 4.59 -11.30 -16.20
N MET A 161 4.77 -10.04 -16.60
CA MET A 161 3.74 -9.00 -16.52
C MET A 161 2.71 -9.15 -17.66
N PRO A 162 1.40 -9.26 -17.36
CA PRO A 162 0.36 -9.32 -18.38
C PRO A 162 0.18 -7.98 -19.11
N LEU A 163 -0.46 -8.03 -20.29
CA LEU A 163 -0.64 -6.88 -21.18
C LEU A 163 -1.42 -5.73 -20.50
N GLU A 164 -2.39 -6.07 -19.66
CA GLU A 164 -3.28 -5.08 -19.04
C GLU A 164 -2.75 -4.55 -17.70
N SER A 165 -1.44 -4.72 -17.47
CA SER A 165 -0.75 -4.22 -16.28
C SER A 165 0.52 -3.48 -16.67
N VAL A 166 0.79 -2.40 -15.95
CA VAL A 166 1.93 -1.54 -16.22
C VAL A 166 2.60 -1.16 -14.91
N LEU A 167 3.94 -1.28 -14.88
CA LEU A 167 4.76 -0.72 -13.82
C LEU A 167 5.34 0.62 -14.27
N ARG A 168 4.94 1.70 -13.61
CA ARG A 168 5.46 3.04 -13.85
C ARG A 168 6.50 3.37 -12.79
N VAL A 169 7.62 3.93 -13.22
CA VAL A 169 8.68 4.38 -12.32
C VAL A 169 9.00 5.83 -12.64
N LEU A 170 8.89 6.68 -11.63
CA LEU A 170 9.32 8.07 -11.66
C LEU A 170 10.56 8.20 -10.79
N VAL A 171 11.70 8.49 -11.42
CA VAL A 171 12.94 8.84 -10.76
C VAL A 171 13.04 10.36 -10.76
N ARG A 172 12.94 11.00 -9.59
CA ARG A 172 13.02 12.46 -9.49
C ARG A 172 14.46 12.94 -9.59
N GLU A 173 14.62 14.23 -9.93
CA GLU A 173 15.91 14.89 -9.86
C GLU A 173 16.51 14.75 -8.45
N PRO A 174 17.83 14.54 -8.35
CA PRO A 174 18.48 14.40 -7.06
C PRO A 174 18.41 15.71 -6.30
N VAL A 175 18.20 15.61 -4.99
CA VAL A 175 18.30 16.71 -4.04
C VAL A 175 19.40 16.34 -3.06
N ASP A 176 20.45 17.17 -3.04
CA ASP A 176 21.70 16.90 -2.33
C ASP A 176 22.33 15.56 -2.75
N SER A 177 22.58 14.66 -1.79
CA SER A 177 23.11 13.31 -2.02
C SER A 177 22.03 12.22 -2.10
N THR A 178 20.76 12.62 -2.24
CA THR A 178 19.63 11.68 -2.23
C THR A 178 18.77 11.79 -3.49
N ARG A 179 18.07 10.70 -3.80
CA ARG A 179 17.14 10.59 -4.92
C ARG A 179 15.84 9.97 -4.48
N THR A 180 14.72 10.57 -4.87
CA THR A 180 13.40 10.04 -4.56
C THR A 180 12.84 9.28 -5.75
N VAL A 181 12.39 8.05 -5.53
CA VAL A 181 11.84 7.18 -6.56
C VAL A 181 10.40 6.82 -6.20
N THR A 182 9.48 6.94 -7.15
CA THR A 182 8.12 6.41 -7.03
C THR A 182 7.96 5.23 -7.98
N VAL A 183 7.50 4.10 -7.46
CA VAL A 183 7.15 2.91 -8.25
C VAL A 183 5.66 2.66 -8.08
N SER A 184 4.93 2.55 -9.19
CA SER A 184 3.48 2.36 -9.20
C SER A 184 3.08 1.22 -10.11
N LEU A 185 2.30 0.28 -9.59
CA LEU A 185 1.62 -0.74 -10.37
C LEU A 185 0.22 -0.23 -10.76
N VAL A 186 -0.10 -0.32 -12.05
CA VAL A 186 -1.35 0.18 -12.62
C VAL A 186 -2.07 -0.96 -13.34
N ASN A 187 -3.35 -1.13 -13.01
CA ASN A 187 -4.29 -1.91 -13.80
C ASN A 187 -4.83 -1.03 -14.93
N THR A 188 -4.52 -1.37 -16.18
CA THR A 188 -4.92 -0.61 -17.36
C THR A 188 -6.15 -1.19 -18.05
N ASN A 189 -6.80 -2.21 -17.46
CA ASN A 189 -8.10 -2.65 -17.93
C ASN A 189 -9.11 -1.51 -17.78
N VAL A 190 -10.04 -1.39 -18.73
CA VAL A 190 -11.15 -0.43 -18.67
C VAL A 190 -12.45 -1.22 -18.61
N SER A 191 -13.36 -0.81 -17.72
CA SER A 191 -14.68 -1.43 -17.62
C SER A 191 -15.74 -0.40 -17.32
N ASP A 192 -16.88 -0.56 -17.99
CA ASP A 192 -18.11 0.13 -17.58
C ASP A 192 -18.62 -0.50 -16.28
N SER A 193 -19.06 0.32 -15.33
CA SER A 193 -19.38 -0.06 -13.95
C SER A 193 -20.59 -1.00 -13.82
N GLY A 194 -21.38 -1.18 -14.88
CA GLY A 194 -22.63 -1.95 -14.86
C GLY A 194 -22.48 -3.47 -14.82
N ASN A 195 -21.31 -4.03 -15.17
CA ASN A 195 -21.10 -5.49 -15.19
C ASN A 195 -20.10 -5.93 -14.12
N HIS A 196 -20.61 -6.31 -12.94
CA HIS A 196 -19.80 -6.77 -11.82
C HIS A 196 -18.94 -8.01 -12.11
N VAL A 197 -19.39 -8.90 -12.99
CA VAL A 197 -18.62 -10.09 -13.38
C VAL A 197 -17.39 -9.66 -14.18
N ASN A 198 -17.60 -8.77 -15.15
CA ASN A 198 -16.52 -8.20 -15.95
C ASN A 198 -15.53 -7.42 -15.05
N VAL A 199 -16.03 -6.55 -14.18
CA VAL A 199 -15.18 -5.82 -13.22
C VAL A 199 -14.32 -6.77 -12.39
N THR A 200 -14.88 -7.89 -11.92
CA THR A 200 -14.14 -8.90 -11.16
C THR A 200 -13.06 -9.57 -12.01
N GLN A 201 -13.35 -9.98 -13.25
CA GLN A 201 -12.37 -10.62 -14.15
C GLN A 201 -11.20 -9.68 -14.54
N LEU A 202 -11.48 -8.39 -14.60
CA LEU A 202 -10.52 -7.35 -14.96
C LEU A 202 -9.78 -6.78 -13.74
N SER A 203 -10.15 -7.18 -12.52
CA SER A 203 -9.47 -6.72 -11.29
C SER A 203 -8.24 -7.57 -10.97
N PHE A 204 -7.24 -6.94 -10.35
CA PHE A 204 -6.08 -7.61 -9.77
C PHE A 204 -6.28 -7.72 -8.27
N PHE A 205 -6.33 -8.94 -7.76
CA PHE A 205 -6.52 -9.23 -6.34
C PHE A 205 -5.20 -9.58 -5.67
N GLN A 206 -5.13 -9.47 -4.35
CA GLN A 206 -3.92 -9.79 -3.57
C GLN A 206 -2.66 -9.12 -4.11
N VAL A 207 -2.78 -7.83 -4.46
CA VAL A 207 -1.65 -7.10 -5.04
C VAL A 207 -0.54 -7.00 -4.00
N ALA A 208 0.64 -7.47 -4.39
CA ALA A 208 1.88 -7.36 -3.65
C ALA A 208 2.92 -6.71 -4.55
N MET A 209 3.67 -5.77 -3.99
CA MET A 209 4.78 -5.11 -4.68
C MET A 209 5.91 -4.88 -3.69
N GLU A 210 7.10 -5.27 -4.07
CA GLU A 210 8.29 -5.25 -3.23
C GLU A 210 9.47 -4.66 -4.01
N VAL A 211 10.28 -3.88 -3.31
CA VAL A 211 11.49 -3.25 -3.84
C VAL A 211 12.69 -3.71 -3.04
N TYR A 212 13.73 -4.09 -3.78
CA TYR A 212 15.00 -4.59 -3.25
C TYR A 212 16.15 -3.76 -3.85
N LEU A 213 17.12 -3.42 -3.02
CA LEU A 213 18.37 -2.80 -3.49
C LEU A 213 19.44 -3.88 -3.64
N SER A 214 20.07 -3.94 -4.81
CA SER A 214 21.20 -4.86 -5.04
C SER A 214 22.49 -4.35 -4.38
N THR A 215 22.61 -3.04 -4.23
CA THR A 215 23.73 -2.32 -3.62
C THR A 215 23.21 -1.07 -2.91
N GLY A 216 23.90 -0.61 -1.86
CA GLY A 216 23.49 0.56 -1.09
C GLY A 216 22.34 0.26 -0.12
N GLU A 217 21.73 1.31 0.41
CA GLU A 217 20.75 1.25 1.48
C GLU A 217 19.57 2.19 1.19
N PHE A 218 18.37 1.85 1.68
CA PHE A 218 17.26 2.80 1.67
C PHE A 218 17.58 3.93 2.66
N LEU A 219 17.38 5.17 2.21
CA LEU A 219 17.61 6.34 3.05
C LEU A 219 16.30 6.79 3.70
N GLU A 220 16.44 7.40 4.87
CA GLU A 220 15.33 8.10 5.50
C GLU A 220 14.84 9.21 4.56
N ARG A 221 13.52 9.31 4.41
CA ARG A 221 12.92 10.35 3.57
C ARG A 221 13.21 11.72 4.19
N PRO A 222 13.53 12.72 3.35
CA PRO A 222 13.73 14.07 3.87
C PRO A 222 12.47 14.56 4.58
N SER A 223 12.61 14.95 5.85
CA SER A 223 11.53 15.49 6.65
C SER A 223 10.95 16.74 5.98
N ARG A 224 9.62 16.87 5.95
CA ARG A 224 8.99 18.13 5.54
C ARG A 224 9.46 19.23 6.50
N GLY A 225 9.96 20.34 5.97
CA GLY A 225 10.45 21.45 6.79
C GLY A 225 9.40 21.92 7.80
N ILE A 226 9.82 22.22 9.03
CA ILE A 226 8.96 22.61 10.16
C ILE A 226 8.23 23.95 9.88
N THR A 227 8.76 24.75 8.96
CA THR A 227 8.22 26.07 8.58
C THR A 227 6.81 25.96 8.02
N GLY A 228 5.85 26.60 8.69
CA GLY A 228 4.44 26.59 8.27
C GLY A 228 3.59 25.45 8.86
N MET A 229 4.17 24.59 9.71
CA MET A 229 3.39 23.60 10.47
C MET A 229 2.63 24.26 11.63
N ASP A 230 1.39 23.81 11.85
CA ASP A 230 0.60 24.10 13.05
C ASP A 230 1.19 23.43 14.31
N ALA A 231 0.61 23.73 15.47
CA ALA A 231 1.10 23.20 16.75
C ALA A 231 0.98 21.67 16.83
N ASP A 232 -0.15 21.11 16.40
CA ASP A 232 -0.44 19.68 16.45
C ASP A 232 0.56 18.87 15.59
N ARG A 233 0.90 19.36 14.38
CA ARG A 233 1.91 18.72 13.53
C ARG A 233 3.30 18.78 14.13
N LYS A 234 3.66 19.86 14.82
CA LYS A 234 4.95 19.96 15.52
C LYS A 234 5.01 19.00 16.71
N GLU A 235 3.93 18.85 17.44
CA GLU A 235 3.82 17.88 18.53
C GLU A 235 3.92 16.44 18.00
N ALA A 236 3.21 16.12 16.92
CA ALA A 236 3.32 14.81 16.26
C ALA A 236 4.75 14.52 15.77
N LEU A 237 5.42 15.51 15.19
CA LEU A 237 6.82 15.38 14.77
C LEU A 237 7.74 15.14 15.98
N LEU A 238 7.49 15.77 17.13
CA LEU A 238 8.24 15.52 18.35
C LEU A 238 8.00 14.09 18.89
N LEU A 239 6.74 13.64 18.93
CA LEU A 239 6.38 12.29 19.36
C LEU A 239 7.00 11.21 18.46
N HIS A 240 7.14 11.50 17.17
CA HIS A 240 7.69 10.59 16.18
C HIS A 240 9.11 10.94 15.74
N LEU A 241 9.84 11.76 16.51
CA LEU A 241 11.16 12.27 16.13
C LEU A 241 12.19 11.16 15.85
N HIS A 242 12.04 10.02 16.53
CA HIS A 242 12.91 8.86 16.38
C HIS A 242 12.33 7.78 15.46
N SER A 243 11.18 8.02 14.84
CA SER A 243 10.54 7.11 13.90
C SER A 243 10.99 7.44 12.47
N LYS A 244 11.99 6.70 11.98
CA LYS A 244 12.49 6.88 10.61
C LYS A 244 11.49 6.40 9.58
N GLU A 245 11.17 7.27 8.62
CA GLU A 245 10.32 6.93 7.48
C GLU A 245 11.17 6.61 6.24
N TYR A 246 11.12 5.38 5.74
CA TYR A 246 11.88 4.99 4.54
C TYR A 246 11.04 5.04 3.26
N ALA A 247 9.72 4.91 3.38
CA ALA A 247 8.81 4.97 2.26
C ALA A 247 7.42 5.47 2.66
N ILE A 248 6.69 5.96 1.66
CA ILE A 248 5.27 6.29 1.75
C ILE A 248 4.51 5.57 0.64
N GLY A 249 3.32 5.08 0.96
CA GLY A 249 2.45 4.42 0.00
C GLY A 249 1.44 5.38 -0.63
N HIS A 250 0.97 5.02 -1.82
CA HIS A 250 -0.07 5.69 -2.59
C HIS A 250 -1.14 4.64 -2.93
N GLY A 251 -2.38 4.81 -2.47
CA GLY A 251 -3.42 3.77 -2.56
C GLY A 251 -3.13 2.50 -1.75
N CYS A 252 -2.07 2.52 -0.95
CA CYS A 252 -1.65 1.45 -0.03
C CYS A 252 -0.79 2.06 1.07
N ALA A 253 -0.53 1.29 2.14
CA ALA A 253 0.52 1.63 3.08
C ALA A 253 1.88 1.18 2.52
N ALA A 254 2.96 1.74 3.07
CA ALA A 254 4.31 1.23 2.86
C ALA A 254 4.80 0.57 4.15
N THR A 255 5.41 -0.59 4.02
CA THR A 255 6.08 -1.30 5.12
C THR A 255 7.48 -1.71 4.68
N TRP A 256 8.34 -2.07 5.61
CA TRP A 256 9.71 -2.44 5.32
C TRP A 256 10.24 -3.48 6.29
N LEU A 257 11.11 -4.36 5.79
CA LEU A 257 11.76 -5.39 6.59
C LEU A 257 13.01 -4.79 7.26
N PRO A 258 13.05 -4.67 8.60
CA PRO A 258 14.21 -4.11 9.28
C PRO A 258 15.49 -4.86 8.94
N GLY A 259 16.55 -4.11 8.66
CA GLY A 259 17.91 -4.62 8.50
C GLY A 259 18.83 -4.07 9.59
N PRO A 260 20.14 -4.36 9.54
CA PRO A 260 21.08 -3.95 10.58
C PRO A 260 21.29 -2.43 10.68
N VAL A 261 21.16 -1.71 9.56
CA VAL A 261 21.38 -0.25 9.48
C VAL A 261 20.18 0.43 8.83
N ALA A 262 19.75 -0.10 7.69
CA ALA A 262 18.58 0.33 6.95
C ALA A 262 17.72 -0.89 6.59
N PRO A 263 16.47 -0.70 6.11
CA PRO A 263 15.65 -1.81 5.67
C PRO A 263 16.29 -2.59 4.52
N SER A 264 16.05 -3.90 4.47
CA SER A 264 16.51 -4.76 3.37
C SER A 264 15.54 -4.79 2.20
N LYS A 265 14.27 -4.46 2.46
CA LYS A 265 13.16 -4.51 1.52
C LYS A 265 12.09 -3.51 1.92
N ILE A 266 11.49 -2.85 0.94
CA ILE A 266 10.27 -2.05 1.11
C ILE A 266 9.13 -2.72 0.34
N SER A 267 7.92 -2.67 0.88
CA SER A 267 6.75 -3.35 0.30
C SER A 267 5.50 -2.49 0.41
N ALA A 268 4.62 -2.62 -0.58
CA ALA A 268 3.25 -2.13 -0.51
C ALA A 268 2.42 -3.05 0.41
N GLU A 269 1.70 -2.48 1.37
CA GLU A 269 0.90 -3.21 2.36
C GLU A 269 -0.56 -2.73 2.31
N PHE A 270 -1.48 -3.68 2.15
CA PHE A 270 -2.93 -3.41 2.11
C PHE A 270 -3.65 -3.77 3.42
N LEU A 271 -2.93 -4.36 4.37
CA LEU A 271 -3.39 -4.58 5.73
C LEU A 271 -2.28 -4.15 6.72
N PRO A 272 -2.03 -2.83 6.83
CA PRO A 272 -0.99 -2.33 7.72
C PRO A 272 -1.34 -2.64 9.18
N TYR A 273 -0.32 -2.99 9.95
CA TYR A 273 -0.41 -3.14 11.40
C TYR A 273 0.84 -2.55 12.05
N ALA A 274 0.70 -2.10 13.28
CA ALA A 274 1.81 -1.61 14.08
C ALA A 274 1.62 -2.07 15.53
N ASP A 275 2.71 -2.47 16.15
CA ASP A 275 2.71 -2.83 17.57
C ASP A 275 2.82 -1.58 18.42
N VAL A 276 1.77 -1.31 19.20
CA VAL A 276 1.82 -0.29 20.24
C VAL A 276 2.37 -0.93 21.50
N LEU A 277 3.66 -0.69 21.76
CA LEU A 277 4.30 -1.17 22.98
C LEU A 277 3.60 -0.55 24.20
N PRO A 278 3.30 -1.34 25.25
CA PRO A 278 2.70 -0.80 26.45
C PRO A 278 3.66 0.20 27.09
N LEU A 279 3.10 1.31 27.58
CA LEU A 279 3.86 2.27 28.37
C LEU A 279 4.25 1.61 29.70
N VAL A 280 5.50 1.19 29.81
CA VAL A 280 6.03 0.66 31.08
C VAL A 280 6.37 1.87 31.94
N ALA A 281 5.57 2.11 32.98
CA ALA A 281 5.87 3.15 33.95
C ALA A 281 7.25 2.87 34.57
N PRO A 282 8.14 3.88 34.65
CA PRO A 282 9.41 3.74 35.36
C PRO A 282 9.16 3.23 36.78
N THR A 283 9.96 2.25 37.22
CA THR A 283 9.86 1.70 38.58
C THR A 283 10.22 2.77 39.62
N ASP A 284 11.07 3.72 39.23
CA ASP A 284 11.41 4.88 40.01
C ASP A 284 10.42 6.03 39.72
N ARG A 285 9.51 6.28 40.67
CA ARG A 285 8.54 7.38 40.62
C ARG A 285 9.08 8.68 41.24
N THR A 286 10.36 8.72 41.60
CA THR A 286 11.01 9.92 42.18
C THR A 286 11.71 10.79 41.14
N ALA A 287 11.80 10.33 39.89
CA ALA A 287 12.32 11.13 38.79
C ALA A 287 11.52 12.43 38.64
N ASN A 288 12.22 13.56 38.66
CA ASN A 288 11.61 14.88 38.52
C ASN A 288 11.22 15.09 37.05
N LEU A 289 9.98 14.74 36.70
CA LEU A 289 9.41 14.85 35.34
C LEU A 289 9.11 16.31 34.92
N ASN A 290 9.78 17.27 35.54
CA ASN A 290 9.68 18.67 35.14
C ASN A 290 10.32 18.81 33.76
N MET A 291 9.50 19.11 32.75
CA MET A 291 9.94 19.32 31.37
C MET A 291 11.08 20.34 31.24
N GLY A 292 11.16 21.32 32.14
CA GLY A 292 12.26 22.29 32.15
C GLY A 292 13.60 21.72 32.61
N VAL A 293 13.61 20.68 33.46
CA VAL A 293 14.81 19.97 33.89
C VAL A 293 15.28 18.99 32.81
N LEU A 294 14.34 18.23 32.24
CA LEU A 294 14.63 17.28 31.16
C LEU A 294 15.16 17.97 29.89
N ALA A 295 14.61 19.14 29.54
CA ALA A 295 15.09 19.92 28.40
C ALA A 295 16.50 20.52 28.61
N ALA A 296 16.93 20.69 29.87
CA ALA A 296 18.28 21.19 30.18
C ALA A 296 19.32 20.06 30.09
N ASP A 297 18.97 18.83 30.49
CA ASP A 297 19.90 17.68 30.43
C ASP A 297 20.26 17.27 28.99
N ASP A 298 19.34 17.39 28.03
CA ASP A 298 19.63 17.13 26.60
C ASP A 298 20.67 18.11 26.01
N THR A 299 20.81 19.30 26.59
CA THR A 299 21.85 20.26 26.16
C THR A 299 23.23 19.92 26.73
N ALA A 300 23.31 19.13 27.81
CA ALA A 300 24.58 18.78 28.45
C ALA A 300 25.25 17.54 27.84
N ALA A 301 24.49 16.64 27.21
CA ALA A 301 25.02 15.47 26.51
C ALA A 301 25.44 15.74 25.06
N ALA A 302 25.13 16.93 24.53
CA ALA A 302 25.43 17.36 23.16
C ALA A 302 26.66 18.30 23.04
N LEU A 303 27.50 18.37 24.08
CA LEU A 303 28.79 19.10 24.10
C LEU A 303 29.98 18.16 24.28
#